data_AF-A0A1S1NAV3-F1
#
_entry.id   AF-A0A1S1NAV3-F1
#
_cell.length_a   1.000
_cell.length_b   1.000
_cell.length_c   1.000
_cell.angle_alpha   90.00
_cell.angle_beta   90.00
_cell.angle_gamma   90.00
#
_symmetry.space_group_name_H-M   'P 1'
#
loop_
_entity.id
_entity.type
_entity.pdbx_description
1 polymer ?
#
loop_
_entity_poly.entity_id
_entity_poly.type
_entity_poly.pdbx_seq_one_letter_code
_entity_poly.pdbx_strand_id
1 'polypeptide(L)'
;MRTVQDVLARFESAFSDFTAAFNEGQYVLWLGSGISRDRVPNVYALLVRVLEHLRSNIVDGDTDCAYRTALGEMLRLAGLVREELESIDFSIAVDEWPLRERIVSTLVTNYSRVLDVLVGDDNPDDYLVWTGLDVPNTYGSPDLEPDVEHYCIAILMLEGLVASAVTANWDGLLEKALVELTPAFGSLVRVAVKPDDFRIVGPRIDVIKFHGCAVRAREEETEYRNLLIARESQISGWTQQPENRSMRKHLEVLYTDRLTLMVGLSAQDADLHTVFATAIQDLGRPWPASPPAVVFSEEHLESYHRNVLKLTYGSNHRGNAAAIAQSALLGAYGKPTLLALVLSSLTDKLSFLIEHGTGTAWGSAAVKQLQTDLLSLRDSVASHADPDNHEALEYSAKAQFQREFLARLISVVNSALTVFRTGRMPSAGNGHYEPLSDRPVNQAVHSADFPSKQFGRLGVALALIGRGLALGHWSAVPGDGEEPGNGVVRLVTGQRDARVFFVKDATTSTKLELESSFDDSDEDVLIVVADEEPPRFTRSPKPRFGRDGKPGPGRFNVASSIADTASADDLYEAFRLAGGF
;
A
#
# COMPACT_ATOMS: atom_id res chain seq x y z
N MET A 1 19.00 3.13 -2.94
CA MET A 1 17.64 2.81 -2.47
C MET A 1 17.40 1.34 -2.72
N ARG A 2 16.83 0.59 -1.77
CA ARG A 2 16.55 -0.83 -1.96
C ARG A 2 15.45 -1.08 -3.00
N THR A 3 15.61 -2.14 -3.77
CA THR A 3 14.59 -2.67 -4.69
C THR A 3 13.51 -3.44 -3.93
N VAL A 4 12.41 -3.77 -4.59
CA VAL A 4 11.34 -4.63 -4.04
C VAL A 4 11.90 -6.02 -3.68
N GLN A 5 12.78 -6.58 -4.52
CA GLN A 5 13.42 -7.87 -4.26
C GLN A 5 14.32 -7.83 -3.01
N ASP A 6 15.09 -6.75 -2.82
CA ASP A 6 15.91 -6.60 -1.62
C ASP A 6 15.05 -6.58 -0.34
N VAL A 7 13.85 -5.99 -0.41
CA VAL A 7 12.93 -5.96 0.74
C VAL A 7 12.32 -7.33 1.00
N LEU A 8 11.89 -8.05 -0.04
CA LEU A 8 11.41 -9.44 0.10
C LEU A 8 12.47 -10.34 0.75
N ALA A 9 13.73 -10.23 0.33
CA ALA A 9 14.82 -10.99 0.96
C ALA A 9 14.98 -10.67 2.46
N ARG A 10 14.69 -9.43 2.89
CA ARG A 10 14.66 -9.08 4.32
C ARG A 10 13.47 -9.69 5.04
N PHE A 11 12.29 -9.69 4.42
CA PHE A 11 11.08 -10.33 4.95
C PHE A 11 11.27 -11.83 5.18
N GLU A 12 12.15 -12.49 4.43
CA GLU A 12 12.43 -13.92 4.60
C GLU A 12 13.57 -14.23 5.56
N SER A 13 14.32 -13.20 5.96
CA SER A 13 15.46 -13.34 6.84
C SER A 13 15.24 -12.56 8.14
N ALA A 14 15.83 -11.38 8.25
CA ALA A 14 15.86 -10.56 9.47
C ALA A 14 14.48 -10.07 9.94
N PHE A 15 13.48 -10.06 9.06
CA PHE A 15 12.12 -9.55 9.32
C PHE A 15 11.03 -10.63 9.15
N SER A 16 11.39 -11.92 9.19
CA SER A 16 10.43 -13.03 9.06
C SER A 16 9.31 -13.01 10.10
N ASP A 17 9.63 -12.78 11.38
CA ASP A 17 8.62 -12.66 12.43
C ASP A 17 7.68 -11.45 12.21
N PHE A 18 8.24 -10.34 11.71
CA PHE A 18 7.44 -9.16 11.33
C PHE A 18 6.45 -9.52 10.22
N THR A 19 6.92 -10.17 9.15
CA THR A 19 6.10 -10.52 7.98
C THR A 19 4.98 -11.48 8.37
N ALA A 20 5.29 -12.51 9.16
CA ALA A 20 4.29 -13.46 9.64
C ALA A 20 3.19 -12.76 10.46
N ALA A 21 3.58 -11.93 11.42
CA ALA A 21 2.63 -11.16 12.23
C ALA A 21 1.85 -10.10 11.42
N PHE A 22 2.47 -9.53 10.39
CA PHE A 22 1.79 -8.64 9.45
C PHE A 22 0.70 -9.38 8.66
N ASN A 23 1.00 -10.59 8.16
CA ASN A 23 0.05 -11.42 7.42
C ASN A 23 -1.08 -11.99 8.30
N GLU A 24 -0.88 -12.04 9.61
CA GLU A 24 -1.94 -12.28 10.61
C GLU A 24 -2.78 -11.04 10.94
N GLY A 25 -2.47 -9.90 10.32
CA GLY A 25 -3.15 -8.64 10.56
C GLY A 25 -2.94 -8.12 11.98
N GLN A 26 -1.71 -8.18 12.51
CA GLN A 26 -1.38 -7.68 13.86
C GLN A 26 -0.94 -6.21 13.90
N TYR A 27 -0.56 -5.63 12.76
CA TYR A 27 -0.02 -4.28 12.67
C TYR A 27 -1.12 -3.22 12.43
N VAL A 28 -0.90 -2.04 13.00
CA VAL A 28 -1.55 -0.77 12.64
C VAL A 28 -0.54 0.06 11.85
N LEU A 29 -1.00 0.76 10.82
CA LEU A 29 -0.15 1.68 10.07
C LEU A 29 -0.18 3.07 10.67
N TRP A 30 0.99 3.67 10.82
CA TRP A 30 1.17 5.08 11.15
C TRP A 30 1.84 5.77 9.97
N LEU A 31 1.08 6.59 9.29
CA LEU A 31 1.42 7.18 8.01
C LEU A 31 1.79 8.65 8.21
N GLY A 32 2.85 9.10 7.54
CA GLY A 32 3.20 10.52 7.47
C GLY A 32 3.33 11.00 6.04
N SER A 33 3.76 12.25 5.88
CA SER A 33 3.73 12.94 4.59
C SER A 33 4.62 12.31 3.53
N GLY A 34 5.55 11.43 3.94
CA GLY A 34 6.41 10.69 3.03
C GLY A 34 5.64 9.85 2.00
N ILE A 35 4.45 9.34 2.34
CA ILE A 35 3.62 8.56 1.38
C ILE A 35 3.02 9.43 0.26
N SER A 36 2.89 10.74 0.49
CA SER A 36 2.27 11.70 -0.44
C SER A 36 3.31 12.53 -1.21
N ARG A 37 4.62 12.33 -0.95
CA ARG A 37 5.73 13.22 -1.35
C ARG A 37 5.75 13.63 -2.83
N ASP A 38 5.35 12.73 -3.73
CA ASP A 38 5.40 12.96 -5.18
C ASP A 38 4.07 13.45 -5.77
N ARG A 39 3.04 13.57 -4.93
CA ARG A 39 1.68 13.95 -5.32
C ARG A 39 1.29 15.31 -4.76
N VAL A 40 1.82 15.67 -3.59
CA VAL A 40 1.59 16.98 -2.97
C VAL A 40 2.92 17.69 -2.71
N PRO A 41 2.94 19.03 -2.60
CA PRO A 41 4.14 19.75 -2.21
C PRO A 41 4.69 19.21 -0.88
N ASN A 42 6.00 18.97 -0.82
CA ASN A 42 6.64 18.57 0.43
C ASN A 42 6.85 19.80 1.35
N VAL A 43 7.19 19.56 2.62
CA VAL A 43 7.40 20.62 3.62
C VAL A 43 8.43 21.67 3.15
N TYR A 44 9.47 21.26 2.42
CA TYR A 44 10.45 22.18 1.85
C TYR A 44 9.78 23.17 0.87
N ALA A 45 9.04 22.66 -0.11
CA ALA A 45 8.31 23.48 -1.08
C ALA A 45 7.23 24.35 -0.42
N LEU A 46 6.56 23.84 0.62
CA LEU A 46 5.60 24.61 1.40
C LEU A 46 6.25 25.82 2.06
N LEU A 47 7.39 25.63 2.73
CA LEU A 47 8.05 26.72 3.44
C LEU A 47 8.59 27.78 2.48
N VAL A 48 9.05 27.39 1.28
CA VAL A 48 9.37 28.36 0.21
C VAL A 48 8.13 29.18 -0.17
N ARG A 49 6.97 28.53 -0.35
CA ARG A 49 5.71 29.24 -0.66
C ARG A 49 5.29 30.20 0.45
N VAL A 50 5.44 29.81 1.72
CA VAL A 50 5.13 30.70 2.86
C VAL A 50 6.05 31.93 2.85
N LEU A 51 7.36 31.73 2.70
CA LEU A 51 8.32 32.83 2.63
C LEU A 51 7.99 33.77 1.46
N GLU A 52 7.68 33.23 0.28
CA GLU A 52 7.33 34.03 -0.90
C GLU A 52 5.97 34.73 -0.75
N HIS A 53 4.98 34.08 -0.13
CA HIS A 53 3.69 34.69 0.19
C HIS A 53 3.87 35.90 1.11
N LEU A 54 4.64 35.76 2.19
CA LEU A 54 4.91 36.88 3.08
C LEU A 54 5.67 37.99 2.36
N ARG A 55 6.74 37.65 1.63
CA ARG A 55 7.58 38.62 0.92
C ARG A 55 6.78 39.42 -0.12
N SER A 56 6.00 38.74 -0.96
CA SER A 56 5.23 39.37 -2.04
C SER A 56 4.09 40.26 -1.55
N ASN A 57 3.63 40.09 -0.31
CA ASN A 57 2.60 40.93 0.32
C ASN A 57 3.18 42.06 1.19
N ILE A 58 4.50 42.25 1.20
CA ILE A 58 5.11 43.40 1.88
C ILE A 58 4.68 44.69 1.16
N VAL A 59 4.16 45.64 1.94
CA VAL A 59 3.78 46.97 1.46
C VAL A 59 4.97 47.92 1.65
N ASP A 60 5.55 48.39 0.55
CA ASP A 60 6.68 49.32 0.60
C ASP A 60 6.28 50.68 1.19
N GLY A 61 7.12 51.19 2.10
CA GLY A 61 6.88 52.44 2.81
C GLY A 61 6.03 52.31 4.08
N ASP A 62 5.44 51.14 4.34
CA ASP A 62 4.77 50.85 5.60
C ASP A 62 5.76 50.24 6.61
N THR A 63 6.11 51.03 7.63
CA THR A 63 7.03 50.61 8.69
C THR A 63 6.44 49.56 9.62
N ASP A 64 5.12 49.45 9.69
CA ASP A 64 4.38 48.53 10.56
C ASP A 64 3.76 47.36 9.77
N CYS A 65 4.24 47.12 8.55
CA CYS A 65 3.73 46.07 7.67
C CYS A 65 3.78 44.69 8.35
N ALA A 66 2.59 44.11 8.59
CA ALA A 66 2.43 42.83 9.26
C ALA A 66 3.21 41.68 8.58
N TYR A 67 3.21 41.65 7.24
CA TYR A 67 3.93 40.64 6.46
C TYR A 67 5.45 40.73 6.62
N ARG A 68 6.00 41.96 6.69
CA ARG A 68 7.44 42.18 6.93
C ARG A 68 7.83 41.71 8.33
N THR A 69 6.99 42.00 9.32
CA THR A 69 7.20 41.56 10.72
C THR A 69 7.18 40.04 10.83
N ALA A 70 6.17 39.38 10.26
CA ALA A 70 6.05 37.93 10.22
C ALA A 70 7.24 37.26 9.51
N LEU A 71 7.66 37.80 8.36
CA LEU A 71 8.81 37.28 7.62
C LEU A 71 10.10 37.40 8.45
N GLY A 72 10.29 38.54 9.12
CA GLY A 72 11.42 38.76 10.02
C GLY A 72 11.45 37.76 11.18
N GLU A 73 10.30 37.39 11.74
CA GLU A 73 10.20 36.36 12.76
C GLU A 73 10.58 34.97 12.24
N MET A 74 10.11 34.58 11.06
CA MET A 74 10.50 33.32 10.42
C MET A 74 12.00 33.24 10.17
N LEU A 75 12.62 34.32 9.69
CA LEU A 75 14.06 34.34 9.45
C LEU A 75 14.89 34.23 10.75
N ARG A 76 14.34 34.63 11.91
CA ARG A 76 14.97 34.36 13.21
C ARG A 76 14.92 32.88 13.57
N LEU A 77 13.86 32.15 13.21
CA LEU A 77 13.78 30.69 13.40
C LEU A 77 14.84 29.95 12.57
N ALA A 78 15.24 30.51 11.42
CA ALA A 78 16.34 29.99 10.61
C ALA A 78 17.74 30.25 11.24
N GLY A 79 17.82 30.98 12.36
CA GLY A 79 19.06 31.20 13.10
C GLY A 79 20.10 32.05 12.36
N LEU A 80 19.67 32.93 11.45
CA LEU A 80 20.58 33.82 10.71
C LEU A 80 21.26 34.83 11.65
N VAL A 81 22.56 35.07 11.43
CA VAL A 81 23.24 36.19 12.09
C VAL A 81 22.85 37.51 11.41
N ARG A 82 23.06 38.63 12.10
CA ARG A 82 22.65 39.96 11.62
C ARG A 82 23.20 40.28 10.23
N GLU A 83 24.47 39.99 9.99
CA GLU A 83 25.14 40.26 8.71
C GLU A 83 24.52 39.44 7.56
N GLU A 84 24.04 38.22 7.84
CA GLU A 84 23.35 37.38 6.87
C GLU A 84 21.93 37.88 6.60
N LEU A 85 21.22 38.33 7.63
CA LEU A 85 19.89 38.92 7.50
C LEU A 85 19.94 40.21 6.65
N GLU A 86 20.94 41.07 6.88
CA GLU A 86 21.17 42.29 6.09
C GLU A 86 21.53 42.01 4.63
N SER A 87 22.00 40.80 4.31
CA SER A 87 22.33 40.39 2.94
C SER A 87 21.12 39.95 2.11
N ILE A 88 19.95 39.74 2.73
CA ILE A 88 18.73 39.31 2.04
C ILE A 88 18.04 40.54 1.43
N ASP A 89 17.93 40.55 0.11
CA ASP A 89 17.14 41.53 -0.62
C ASP A 89 15.67 41.08 -0.71
N PHE A 90 14.77 41.75 0.00
CA PHE A 90 13.34 41.43 0.00
C PHE A 90 12.62 41.85 -1.30
N SER A 91 13.26 42.64 -2.17
CA SER A 91 12.68 43.05 -3.44
C SER A 91 12.71 41.96 -4.52
N ILE A 92 13.58 40.96 -4.36
CA ILE A 92 13.70 39.80 -5.27
C ILE A 92 13.00 38.57 -4.69
N ALA A 93 12.64 37.63 -5.57
CA ALA A 93 11.95 36.39 -5.17
C ALA A 93 12.80 35.52 -4.22
N VAL A 94 12.14 34.76 -3.36
CA VAL A 94 12.80 33.84 -2.40
C VAL A 94 13.71 32.83 -3.09
N ASP A 95 13.37 32.42 -4.31
CA ASP A 95 14.17 31.48 -5.09
C ASP A 95 15.56 32.05 -5.49
N GLU A 96 15.71 33.37 -5.49
CA GLU A 96 16.97 34.06 -5.80
C GLU A 96 17.73 34.48 -4.54
N TRP A 97 17.20 34.21 -3.34
CA TRP A 97 17.84 34.63 -2.10
C TRP A 97 19.18 33.93 -1.85
N PRO A 98 20.18 34.67 -1.34
CA PRO A 98 21.37 34.04 -0.81
C PRO A 98 20.98 33.13 0.37
N LEU A 99 21.67 32.00 0.51
CA LEU A 99 21.47 31.05 1.62
C LEU A 99 20.09 30.37 1.68
N ARG A 100 19.25 30.48 0.63
CA ARG A 100 17.92 29.84 0.53
C ARG A 100 17.90 28.41 1.06
N GLU A 101 18.77 27.55 0.55
CA GLU A 101 18.85 26.13 0.94
C GLU A 101 19.04 25.95 2.45
N ARG A 102 19.90 26.77 3.06
CA ARG A 102 20.18 26.70 4.50
C ARG A 102 18.99 27.22 5.33
N ILE A 103 18.37 28.31 4.87
CA ILE A 103 17.17 28.88 5.50
C ILE A 103 16.07 27.83 5.52
N VAL A 104 15.67 27.35 4.35
CA VAL A 104 14.54 26.43 4.22
C VAL A 104 14.82 25.11 4.95
N SER A 105 16.03 24.54 4.83
CA SER A 105 16.40 23.31 5.56
C SER A 105 16.24 23.44 7.08
N THR A 106 16.64 24.59 7.65
CA THR A 106 16.46 24.87 9.08
C THR A 106 14.99 25.03 9.44
N LEU A 107 14.22 25.73 8.61
CA LEU A 107 12.79 25.93 8.80
C LEU A 107 12.00 24.61 8.70
N VAL A 108 12.40 23.66 7.86
CA VAL A 108 11.76 22.32 7.76
C VAL A 108 11.78 21.62 9.13
N THR A 109 12.86 21.74 9.89
CA THR A 109 12.96 21.16 11.24
C THR A 109 12.17 21.92 12.30
N ASN A 110 11.60 23.08 11.95
CA ASN A 110 10.80 23.95 12.82
C ASN A 110 9.45 24.27 12.16
N TYR A 111 8.94 23.42 11.25
CA TYR A 111 7.84 23.76 10.37
C TYR A 111 6.59 24.23 11.13
N SER A 112 6.24 23.55 12.22
CA SER A 112 5.06 23.89 13.02
C SER A 112 5.19 25.25 13.71
N ARG A 113 6.41 25.65 14.07
CA ARG A 113 6.73 26.97 14.63
C ARG A 113 6.61 28.07 13.57
N VAL A 114 7.04 27.76 12.34
CA VAL A 114 6.88 28.67 11.20
C VAL A 114 5.40 28.92 10.93
N LEU A 115 4.58 27.87 10.93
CA LEU A 115 3.14 28.00 10.70
C LEU A 115 2.38 28.66 11.86
N ASP A 116 2.99 28.77 13.04
CA ASP A 116 2.43 29.45 14.21
C ASP A 116 2.74 30.96 14.25
N VAL A 117 3.56 31.48 13.31
CA VAL A 117 3.84 32.92 13.20
C VAL A 117 2.58 33.67 12.79
N LEU A 118 2.20 34.68 13.58
CA LEU A 118 1.03 35.52 13.32
C LEU A 118 1.33 36.57 12.24
N VAL A 119 0.34 36.86 11.40
CA VAL A 119 0.43 37.89 10.34
C VAL A 119 -0.44 39.08 10.71
N GLY A 120 -0.03 39.83 11.73
CA GLY A 120 -0.80 40.95 12.27
C GLY A 120 -2.06 40.50 13.03
N ASP A 121 -2.70 41.44 13.72
CA ASP A 121 -3.80 41.14 14.65
C ASP A 121 -5.16 40.98 13.95
N ASP A 122 -5.31 41.47 12.71
CA ASP A 122 -6.56 41.42 11.95
C ASP A 122 -6.75 40.08 11.20
N ASN A 123 -5.67 39.31 11.01
CA ASN A 123 -5.73 38.01 10.35
C ASN A 123 -6.00 36.89 11.37
N PRO A 124 -6.73 35.83 11.00
CA PRO A 124 -6.94 34.70 11.88
C PRO A 124 -5.63 33.98 12.19
N ASP A 125 -5.53 33.32 13.35
CA ASP A 125 -4.29 32.64 13.76
C ASP A 125 -3.84 31.53 12.79
N ASP A 126 -4.75 31.00 11.97
CA ASP A 126 -4.46 29.97 10.95
C ASP A 126 -4.15 30.56 9.57
N TYR A 127 -3.96 31.89 9.45
CA TYR A 127 -3.79 32.60 8.17
C TYR A 127 -2.72 31.97 7.27
N LEU A 128 -1.57 31.58 7.82
CA LEU A 128 -0.51 30.95 7.03
C LEU A 128 -0.92 29.58 6.49
N VAL A 129 -1.73 28.83 7.22
CA VAL A 129 -2.22 27.50 6.82
C VAL A 129 -3.36 27.63 5.80
N TRP A 130 -4.31 28.51 6.10
CA TRP A 130 -5.51 28.68 5.28
C TRP A 130 -5.26 29.51 4.01
N THR A 131 -4.59 30.65 4.15
CA THR A 131 -4.36 31.60 3.05
C THR A 131 -2.96 31.47 2.47
N GLY A 132 -1.92 31.39 3.31
CA GLY A 132 -0.53 31.36 2.86
C GLY A 132 -0.18 30.10 2.08
N LEU A 133 -0.58 28.94 2.60
CA LEU A 133 -0.37 27.64 1.98
C LEU A 133 -1.53 27.22 1.07
N ASP A 134 -2.72 27.77 1.29
CA ASP A 134 -3.96 27.32 0.65
C ASP A 134 -4.13 25.81 0.76
N VAL A 135 -4.12 25.29 1.99
CA VAL A 135 -4.24 23.84 2.26
C VAL A 135 -5.47 23.21 1.60
N PRO A 136 -6.68 23.81 1.65
CA PRO A 136 -7.87 23.25 1.01
C PRO A 136 -7.71 23.03 -0.50
N ASN A 137 -7.10 23.96 -1.23
CA ASN A 137 -6.91 23.80 -2.67
C ASN A 137 -5.59 23.08 -3.04
N THR A 138 -4.59 23.09 -2.17
CA THR A 138 -3.30 22.41 -2.44
C THR A 138 -3.38 20.92 -2.11
N TYR A 139 -3.82 20.57 -0.90
CA TYR A 139 -3.88 19.19 -0.40
C TYR A 139 -5.27 18.56 -0.57
N GLY A 140 -6.31 19.39 -0.66
CA GLY A 140 -7.67 18.94 -0.95
C GLY A 140 -8.04 19.00 -2.43
N SER A 141 -7.11 19.30 -3.35
CA SER A 141 -7.41 19.38 -4.78
C SER A 141 -7.97 18.05 -5.30
N PRO A 142 -9.04 18.08 -6.13
CA PRO A 142 -9.61 16.87 -6.70
C PRO A 142 -8.72 16.26 -7.80
N ASP A 143 -7.78 17.05 -8.34
CA ASP A 143 -6.86 16.66 -9.41
C ASP A 143 -5.65 15.86 -8.88
N LEU A 144 -5.51 15.74 -7.55
CA LEU A 144 -4.47 14.92 -6.95
C LEU A 144 -4.74 13.45 -7.22
N GLU A 145 -3.73 12.76 -7.74
CA GLU A 145 -3.81 11.33 -8.04
C GLU A 145 -3.09 10.49 -6.98
N PRO A 146 -3.63 9.35 -6.52
CA PRO A 146 -2.91 8.47 -5.62
C PRO A 146 -1.61 7.95 -6.22
N ASP A 147 -0.60 7.76 -5.39
CA ASP A 147 0.68 7.09 -5.75
C ASP A 147 0.70 5.61 -5.31
N VAL A 148 1.78 4.90 -5.67
CA VAL A 148 2.06 3.50 -5.34
C VAL A 148 1.75 3.18 -3.88
N GLU A 149 2.21 4.02 -2.94
CA GLU A 149 1.99 3.81 -1.51
C GLU A 149 0.51 3.72 -1.15
N HIS A 150 -0.32 4.62 -1.70
CA HIS A 150 -1.74 4.72 -1.39
C HIS A 150 -2.50 3.50 -1.86
N TYR A 151 -2.26 3.07 -3.12
CA TYR A 151 -2.88 1.88 -3.66
C TYR A 151 -2.42 0.61 -2.94
N CYS A 152 -1.13 0.48 -2.60
CA CYS A 152 -0.66 -0.66 -1.83
C CYS A 152 -1.29 -0.71 -0.43
N ILE A 153 -1.37 0.41 0.28
CA ILE A 153 -2.05 0.48 1.58
C ILE A 153 -3.52 0.09 1.42
N ALA A 154 -4.21 0.63 0.41
CA ALA A 154 -5.61 0.31 0.14
C ALA A 154 -5.80 -1.20 -0.15
N ILE A 155 -4.93 -1.82 -0.95
CA ILE A 155 -4.93 -3.28 -1.19
C ILE A 155 -4.76 -4.04 0.12
N LEU A 156 -3.78 -3.68 0.95
CA LEU A 156 -3.51 -4.35 2.23
C LEU A 156 -4.68 -4.21 3.21
N MET A 157 -5.40 -3.07 3.18
CA MET A 157 -6.63 -2.87 3.94
C MET A 157 -7.79 -3.71 3.42
N LEU A 158 -8.00 -3.78 2.09
CA LEU A 158 -9.04 -4.58 1.46
C LEU A 158 -8.80 -6.09 1.65
N GLU A 159 -7.54 -6.52 1.63
CA GLU A 159 -7.10 -7.87 2.00
C GLU A 159 -7.23 -8.15 3.51
N GLY A 160 -7.72 -7.19 4.30
CA GLY A 160 -7.97 -7.35 5.74
C GLY A 160 -6.72 -7.53 6.58
N LEU A 161 -5.54 -7.16 6.06
CA LEU A 161 -4.26 -7.24 6.77
C LEU A 161 -4.00 -5.96 7.58
N VAL A 162 -4.59 -4.84 7.16
CA VAL A 162 -4.56 -3.56 7.87
C VAL A 162 -5.98 -3.13 8.19
N ALA A 163 -6.38 -3.24 9.45
CA ALA A 163 -7.69 -2.77 9.90
C ALA A 163 -7.74 -1.25 10.11
N SER A 164 -6.61 -0.63 10.46
CA SER A 164 -6.54 0.79 10.77
C SER A 164 -5.26 1.42 10.24
N ALA A 165 -5.40 2.59 9.64
CA ALA A 165 -4.32 3.49 9.26
C ALA A 165 -4.52 4.84 9.94
N VAL A 166 -3.54 5.25 10.74
CA VAL A 166 -3.52 6.54 11.43
C VAL A 166 -2.60 7.48 10.66
N THR A 167 -3.03 8.70 10.39
CA THR A 167 -2.26 9.67 9.62
C THR A 167 -2.39 11.10 10.13
N ALA A 168 -1.28 11.83 10.03
CA ALA A 168 -1.22 13.29 10.20
C ALA A 168 -1.40 14.03 8.86
N ASN A 169 -1.49 13.32 7.74
CA ASN A 169 -1.62 13.94 6.43
C ASN A 169 -3.01 14.53 6.23
N TRP A 170 -3.07 15.74 5.64
CA TRP A 170 -4.35 16.38 5.31
C TRP A 170 -4.95 15.91 3.98
N ASP A 171 -4.12 15.45 3.03
CA ASP A 171 -4.56 15.07 1.68
C ASP A 171 -5.50 13.86 1.67
N GLY A 172 -6.35 13.74 0.66
CA GLY A 172 -7.33 12.66 0.52
C GLY A 172 -6.88 11.47 -0.34
N LEU A 173 -5.57 11.26 -0.53
CA LEU A 173 -5.07 10.32 -1.54
C LEU A 173 -5.33 8.85 -1.20
N LEU A 174 -5.27 8.48 0.09
CA LEU A 174 -5.60 7.11 0.52
C LEU A 174 -7.10 6.84 0.35
N GLU A 175 -7.93 7.80 0.72
CA GLU A 175 -9.39 7.72 0.53
C GLU A 175 -9.74 7.60 -0.95
N LYS A 176 -9.10 8.40 -1.81
CA LYS A 176 -9.29 8.31 -3.27
C LYS A 176 -8.87 6.95 -3.82
N ALA A 177 -7.73 6.41 -3.40
CA ALA A 177 -7.31 5.04 -3.77
C ALA A 177 -8.33 3.98 -3.33
N LEU A 178 -8.88 4.07 -2.12
CA LEU A 178 -9.91 3.15 -1.64
C LEU A 178 -11.22 3.27 -2.44
N VAL A 179 -11.65 4.49 -2.79
CA VAL A 179 -12.83 4.73 -3.63
C VAL A 179 -12.64 4.13 -5.03
N GLU A 180 -11.46 4.29 -5.62
CA GLU A 180 -11.15 3.75 -6.95
C GLU A 180 -11.07 2.22 -6.95
N LEU A 181 -10.53 1.62 -5.89
CA LEU A 181 -10.39 0.17 -5.79
C LEU A 181 -11.65 -0.55 -5.31
N THR A 182 -12.60 0.09 -4.61
CA THR A 182 -13.82 -0.60 -4.18
C THR A 182 -15.08 0.25 -4.27
N PRO A 183 -16.16 -0.26 -4.91
CA PRO A 183 -17.45 0.42 -4.93
C PRO A 183 -18.16 0.37 -3.56
N ALA A 184 -17.67 -0.48 -2.65
CA ALA A 184 -18.20 -0.65 -1.30
C ALA A 184 -17.56 0.32 -0.28
N PHE A 185 -16.86 1.36 -0.73
CA PHE A 185 -16.18 2.33 0.14
C PHE A 185 -17.04 2.79 1.32
N GLY A 186 -18.27 3.26 1.05
CA GLY A 186 -19.15 3.81 2.08
C GLY A 186 -19.66 2.81 3.13
N SER A 187 -19.55 1.49 2.87
CA SER A 187 -19.94 0.45 3.83
C SER A 187 -18.73 -0.23 4.49
N LEU A 188 -17.55 -0.19 3.86
CA LEU A 188 -16.32 -0.83 4.35
C LEU A 188 -15.41 0.13 5.12
N VAL A 189 -15.35 1.39 4.72
CA VAL A 189 -14.35 2.36 5.17
C VAL A 189 -14.99 3.46 6.01
N ARG A 190 -14.40 3.71 7.18
CA ARG A 190 -14.67 4.88 8.01
C ARG A 190 -13.47 5.81 7.95
N VAL A 191 -13.71 7.03 7.47
CA VAL A 191 -12.74 8.13 7.55
C VAL A 191 -13.08 8.96 8.79
N ALA A 192 -12.25 8.86 9.82
CA ALA A 192 -12.44 9.53 11.09
C ALA A 192 -11.53 10.76 11.20
N VAL A 193 -12.12 11.95 11.17
CA VAL A 193 -11.44 13.25 11.31
C VAL A 193 -11.80 13.89 12.65
N LYS A 194 -13.03 13.67 13.11
CA LYS A 194 -13.54 14.17 14.42
C LYS A 194 -14.10 13.02 15.27
N PRO A 195 -14.25 13.20 16.60
CA PRO A 195 -14.78 12.18 17.50
C PRO A 195 -16.10 11.53 17.08
N ASP A 196 -17.02 12.30 16.52
CA ASP A 196 -18.35 11.82 16.15
C ASP A 196 -18.32 10.82 14.98
N ASP A 197 -17.26 10.81 14.17
CA ASP A 197 -17.11 9.86 13.05
C ASP A 197 -16.98 8.41 13.56
N PHE A 198 -16.51 8.20 14.79
CA PHE A 198 -16.45 6.87 15.41
C PHE A 198 -17.82 6.28 15.75
N ARG A 199 -18.90 7.08 15.70
CA ARG A 199 -20.27 6.58 15.89
C ARG A 199 -20.80 5.80 14.69
N ILE A 200 -20.13 5.89 13.53
CA ILE A 200 -20.49 5.11 12.35
C ILE A 200 -20.21 3.63 12.65
N VAL A 201 -21.26 2.81 12.64
CA VAL A 201 -21.20 1.37 12.90
C VAL A 201 -21.16 0.61 11.57
N GLY A 202 -20.35 -0.46 11.49
CA GLY A 202 -20.34 -1.37 10.34
C GLY A 202 -19.02 -1.42 9.57
N PRO A 203 -18.36 -0.27 9.27
CA PRO A 203 -17.06 -0.26 8.62
C PRO A 203 -16.02 -1.07 9.39
N ARG A 204 -15.17 -1.79 8.66
CA ARG A 204 -14.09 -2.63 9.21
C ARG A 204 -12.71 -2.01 8.99
N ILE A 205 -12.64 -1.02 8.10
CA ILE A 205 -11.42 -0.33 7.70
C ILE A 205 -11.49 1.09 8.25
N ASP A 206 -10.50 1.47 9.04
CA ASP A 206 -10.41 2.80 9.64
C ASP A 206 -9.25 3.61 9.03
N VAL A 207 -9.58 4.79 8.50
CA VAL A 207 -8.62 5.83 8.12
C VAL A 207 -8.79 6.98 9.09
N ILE A 208 -7.84 7.13 10.02
CA ILE A 208 -7.94 8.07 11.14
C ILE A 208 -7.01 9.25 10.89
N LYS A 209 -7.58 10.45 10.70
CA LYS A 209 -6.88 11.69 10.33
C LYS A 209 -6.94 12.69 11.47
N PHE A 210 -6.03 12.54 12.43
CA PHE A 210 -6.08 13.29 13.68
C PHE A 210 -5.57 14.74 13.56
N HIS A 211 -4.91 15.09 12.44
CA HIS A 211 -4.53 16.47 12.09
C HIS A 211 -5.48 17.13 11.09
N GLY A 212 -6.65 16.52 10.83
CA GLY A 212 -7.66 17.10 9.93
C GLY A 212 -7.65 16.50 8.52
N CYS A 213 -8.51 17.05 7.65
CA CYS A 213 -8.64 16.61 6.27
C CYS A 213 -8.89 17.81 5.35
N ALA A 214 -7.98 18.07 4.42
CA ALA A 214 -8.07 19.21 3.50
C ALA A 214 -9.27 19.08 2.55
N VAL A 215 -9.62 17.86 2.13
CA VAL A 215 -10.80 17.61 1.29
C VAL A 215 -12.08 18.03 2.01
N ARG A 216 -12.27 17.59 3.26
CA ARG A 216 -13.44 17.98 4.07
C ARG A 216 -13.43 19.45 4.46
N ALA A 217 -12.26 20.03 4.75
CA ALA A 217 -12.13 21.46 5.02
C ALA A 217 -12.49 22.34 3.81
N ARG A 218 -12.18 21.89 2.59
CA ARG A 218 -12.61 22.53 1.36
C ARG A 218 -14.13 22.44 1.16
N GLU A 219 -14.72 21.29 1.42
CA GLU A 219 -16.14 21.02 1.18
C GLU A 219 -17.05 21.64 2.25
N GLU A 220 -16.60 21.65 3.51
CA GLU A 220 -17.35 22.09 4.68
C GLU A 220 -16.43 22.91 5.64
N GLU A 221 -16.03 24.11 5.20
CA GLU A 221 -15.11 24.99 5.93
C GLU A 221 -15.49 25.20 7.39
N THR A 222 -16.76 25.51 7.66
CA THR A 222 -17.25 25.84 9.01
C THR A 222 -17.07 24.69 10.01
N GLU A 223 -17.01 23.46 9.52
CA GLU A 223 -16.92 22.27 10.37
C GLU A 223 -15.48 21.74 10.48
N TYR A 224 -14.69 21.85 9.40
CA TYR A 224 -13.41 21.15 9.30
C TYR A 224 -12.17 22.05 9.27
N ARG A 225 -12.32 23.37 9.04
CA ARG A 225 -11.16 24.30 9.00
C ARG A 225 -10.38 24.31 10.31
N ASN A 226 -11.10 24.42 11.44
CA ASN A 226 -10.48 24.42 12.77
C ASN A 226 -9.86 23.08 13.17
N LEU A 227 -10.15 22.00 12.43
CA LEU A 227 -9.57 20.68 12.62
C LEU A 227 -8.26 20.49 11.85
N LEU A 228 -7.86 21.44 10.99
CA LEU A 228 -6.53 21.44 10.37
C LEU A 228 -5.48 21.82 11.41
N ILE A 229 -4.73 20.82 11.88
CA ILE A 229 -3.69 20.97 12.90
C ILE A 229 -2.34 21.04 12.18
N ALA A 230 -1.65 22.16 12.30
CA ALA A 230 -0.35 22.40 11.68
C ALA A 230 0.65 23.14 12.58
N ARG A 231 0.12 23.92 13.53
CA ARG A 231 0.86 24.94 14.27
C ARG A 231 1.39 24.41 15.59
N GLU A 232 2.52 24.94 16.05
CA GLU A 232 3.15 24.51 17.32
C GLU A 232 2.19 24.63 18.51
N SER A 233 1.45 25.74 18.61
CA SER A 233 0.42 25.96 19.62
C SER A 233 -0.69 24.89 19.61
N GLN A 234 -1.18 24.51 18.43
CA GLN A 234 -2.19 23.46 18.26
C GLN A 234 -1.63 22.09 18.63
N ILE A 235 -0.48 21.72 18.07
CA ILE A 235 0.16 20.40 18.25
C ILE A 235 0.50 20.17 19.72
N SER A 236 1.16 21.13 20.37
CA SER A 236 1.60 20.99 21.76
C SER A 236 0.43 20.91 22.75
N GLY A 237 -0.66 21.63 22.46
CA GLY A 237 -1.87 21.63 23.27
C GLY A 237 -2.84 20.49 22.95
N TRP A 238 -2.70 19.82 21.79
CA TRP A 238 -3.72 18.96 21.20
C TRP A 238 -4.24 17.89 22.17
N THR A 239 -3.33 17.24 22.90
CA THR A 239 -3.68 16.16 23.83
C THR A 239 -4.37 16.63 25.11
N GLN A 240 -4.31 17.92 25.43
CA GLN A 240 -4.95 18.49 26.62
C GLN A 240 -6.35 19.03 26.34
N GLN A 241 -6.68 19.26 25.07
CA GLN A 241 -7.97 19.82 24.68
C GLN A 241 -9.12 18.81 24.90
N PRO A 242 -10.19 19.17 25.63
CA PRO A 242 -11.32 18.28 25.90
C PRO A 242 -11.97 17.67 24.65
N GLU A 243 -12.08 18.44 23.58
CA GLU A 243 -12.67 18.05 22.29
C GLU A 243 -11.88 16.91 21.62
N ASN A 244 -10.56 16.86 21.80
CA ASN A 244 -9.70 15.83 21.21
C ASN A 244 -9.63 14.55 22.06
N ARG A 245 -10.19 14.57 23.28
CA ARG A 245 -10.04 13.46 24.24
C ARG A 245 -10.44 12.11 23.67
N SER A 246 -11.55 12.05 22.94
CA SER A 246 -12.06 10.79 22.37
C SER A 246 -11.13 10.26 21.27
N MET A 247 -10.70 11.13 20.35
CA MET A 247 -9.74 10.79 19.30
C MET A 247 -8.43 10.31 19.93
N ARG A 248 -7.87 11.08 20.87
CA ARG A 248 -6.66 10.73 21.61
C ARG A 248 -6.76 9.34 22.26
N LYS A 249 -7.86 9.05 22.97
CA LYS A 249 -8.05 7.75 23.63
C LYS A 249 -8.09 6.60 22.62
N HIS A 250 -8.67 6.82 21.45
CA HIS A 250 -8.66 5.82 20.38
C HIS A 250 -7.23 5.56 19.86
N LEU A 251 -6.45 6.62 19.63
CA LEU A 251 -5.05 6.51 19.23
C LEU A 251 -4.17 5.82 20.28
N GLU A 252 -4.36 6.15 21.56
CA GLU A 252 -3.66 5.51 22.68
C GLU A 252 -3.95 4.00 22.72
N VAL A 253 -5.21 3.59 22.59
CA VAL A 253 -5.60 2.16 22.56
C VAL A 253 -4.97 1.44 21.37
N LEU A 254 -5.03 2.02 20.17
CA LEU A 254 -4.39 1.43 18.99
C LEU A 254 -2.89 1.21 19.21
N TYR A 255 -2.18 2.20 19.75
CA TYR A 255 -0.75 2.07 20.01
C TYR A 255 -0.42 1.13 21.17
N THR A 256 -1.35 0.94 22.12
CA THR A 256 -1.21 0.01 23.26
C THR A 256 -1.36 -1.44 22.80
N ASP A 257 -2.43 -1.72 22.05
CA ASP A 257 -2.88 -3.10 21.77
C ASP A 257 -2.25 -3.70 20.51
N ARG A 258 -1.76 -2.87 19.59
CA ARG A 258 -1.35 -3.29 18.23
C ARG A 258 0.12 -3.05 17.97
N LEU A 259 0.74 -3.89 17.15
CA LEU A 259 2.10 -3.63 16.66
C LEU A 259 2.07 -2.50 15.64
N THR A 260 3.16 -1.74 15.48
CA THR A 260 3.15 -0.52 14.66
C THR A 260 4.13 -0.63 13.49
N LEU A 261 3.64 -0.34 12.28
CA LEU A 261 4.48 -0.07 11.11
C LEU A 261 4.37 1.42 10.78
N MET A 262 5.49 2.13 10.86
CA MET A 262 5.58 3.55 10.50
C MET A 262 6.10 3.69 9.07
N VAL A 263 5.37 4.42 8.23
CA VAL A 263 5.72 4.63 6.82
C VAL A 263 5.68 6.12 6.49
N GLY A 264 6.84 6.68 6.14
CA GLY A 264 6.97 8.09 5.77
C GLY A 264 6.62 9.07 6.90
N LEU A 265 6.64 8.60 8.15
CA LEU A 265 6.27 9.36 9.33
C LEU A 265 7.51 9.79 10.11
N SER A 266 7.76 11.09 10.13
CA SER A 266 8.86 11.66 10.93
C SER A 266 8.56 11.71 12.42
N ALA A 267 7.31 11.55 12.87
CA ALA A 267 6.93 11.57 14.28
C ALA A 267 7.55 12.75 15.08
N GLN A 268 7.73 13.92 14.45
CA GLN A 268 8.32 15.09 15.10
C GLN A 268 7.36 15.75 16.09
N ASP A 269 6.06 15.54 15.90
CA ASP A 269 5.01 16.25 16.60
C ASP A 269 4.87 15.80 18.06
N ALA A 270 4.68 16.78 18.95
CA ALA A 270 4.66 16.56 20.39
C ALA A 270 3.41 15.80 20.87
N ASP A 271 2.31 15.89 20.12
CA ASP A 271 1.08 15.14 20.38
C ASP A 271 1.28 13.63 20.19
N LEU A 272 1.93 13.20 19.11
CA LEU A 272 2.30 11.80 18.88
C LEU A 272 3.17 11.26 20.01
N HIS A 273 4.19 12.01 20.44
CA HIS A 273 5.03 11.61 21.57
C HIS A 273 4.22 11.44 22.86
N THR A 274 3.25 12.33 23.10
CA THR A 274 2.39 12.26 24.29
C THR A 274 1.43 11.07 24.23
N VAL A 275 0.84 10.80 23.05
CA VAL A 275 -0.02 9.62 22.81
C VAL A 275 0.77 8.34 23.05
N PHE A 276 1.96 8.20 22.45
CA PHE A 276 2.79 7.01 22.60
C PHE A 276 3.27 6.83 24.04
N ALA A 277 3.70 7.91 24.70
CA ALA A 277 4.14 7.85 26.09
C ALA A 277 3.01 7.40 27.03
N THR A 278 1.78 7.89 26.81
CA THR A 278 0.61 7.52 27.62
C THR A 278 0.23 6.06 27.38
N ALA A 279 0.13 5.63 26.12
CA ALA A 279 -0.17 4.25 25.75
C ALA A 279 0.79 3.23 26.39
N ILE A 280 2.09 3.55 26.43
CA ILE A 280 3.13 2.66 26.96
C ILE A 280 3.16 2.66 28.50
N GLN A 281 2.63 3.71 29.15
CA GLN A 281 2.39 3.68 30.59
C GLN A 281 1.25 2.73 30.96
N ASP A 282 0.22 2.64 30.11
CA ASP A 282 -0.91 1.72 30.30
C ASP A 282 -0.48 0.26 30.07
N LEU A 283 0.32 -0.02 29.05
CA LEU A 283 0.92 -1.34 28.81
C LEU A 283 2.34 -1.24 28.21
N GLY A 284 3.35 -1.51 29.03
CA GLY A 284 4.75 -1.49 28.59
C GLY A 284 5.09 -2.61 27.60
N ARG A 285 5.96 -2.32 26.61
CA ARG A 285 6.44 -3.33 25.65
C ARG A 285 7.57 -4.18 26.23
N PRO A 286 7.51 -5.52 26.07
CA PRO A 286 8.59 -6.39 26.52
C PRO A 286 9.85 -6.23 25.63
N TRP A 287 10.99 -6.69 26.15
CA TRP A 287 12.22 -6.86 25.37
C TRP A 287 12.96 -8.14 25.81
N PRO A 288 13.46 -8.99 24.88
CA PRO A 288 13.30 -8.88 23.42
C PRO A 288 11.84 -9.04 22.97
N ALA A 289 11.48 -8.41 21.85
CA ALA A 289 10.16 -8.52 21.24
C ALA A 289 10.28 -9.22 19.88
N SER A 290 9.54 -10.31 19.72
CA SER A 290 9.32 -11.00 18.43
C SER A 290 7.82 -11.31 18.34
N PRO A 291 7.11 -10.78 17.33
CA PRO A 291 7.57 -9.79 16.34
C PRO A 291 7.97 -8.43 16.97
N PRO A 292 8.73 -7.57 16.25
CA PRO A 292 9.08 -6.24 16.74
C PRO A 292 7.85 -5.38 17.03
N ALA A 293 7.83 -4.66 18.17
CA ALA A 293 6.67 -3.82 18.53
C ALA A 293 6.46 -2.63 17.58
N VAL A 294 7.55 -2.12 17.02
CA VAL A 294 7.58 -0.98 16.08
C VAL A 294 8.56 -1.30 14.96
N VAL A 295 8.13 -1.10 13.72
CA VAL A 295 8.97 -1.17 12.52
C VAL A 295 8.88 0.14 11.75
N PHE A 296 10.02 0.63 11.27
CA PHE A 296 10.14 1.82 10.43
C PHE A 296 10.52 1.44 9.00
N SER A 297 9.71 1.92 8.05
CA SER A 297 10.02 1.89 6.62
C SER A 297 10.90 3.09 6.24
N GLU A 298 12.13 3.11 6.74
CA GLU A 298 13.11 4.17 6.52
C GLU A 298 14.48 3.57 6.23
N GLU A 299 15.37 4.26 5.52
CA GLU A 299 16.74 3.78 5.31
C GLU A 299 17.61 3.90 6.57
N HIS A 300 17.38 4.94 7.36
CA HIS A 300 18.12 5.23 8.59
C HIS A 300 17.21 5.78 9.69
N LEU A 301 17.58 5.55 10.96
CA LEU A 301 16.85 6.11 12.10
C LEU A 301 17.42 7.48 12.49
N GLU A 302 16.62 8.51 12.25
CA GLU A 302 16.81 9.86 12.76
C GLU A 302 16.54 9.98 14.26
N SER A 303 16.84 11.16 14.82
CA SER A 303 16.70 11.46 16.25
C SER A 303 15.26 11.25 16.76
N TYR A 304 14.27 11.65 15.97
CA TYR A 304 12.84 11.49 16.29
C TYR A 304 12.41 10.01 16.30
N HIS A 305 12.87 9.18 15.35
CA HIS A 305 12.61 7.74 15.35
C HIS A 305 13.22 7.06 16.58
N ARG A 306 14.44 7.46 16.95
CA ARG A 306 15.11 6.97 18.16
C ARG A 306 14.38 7.41 19.42
N ASN A 307 13.77 8.59 19.42
CA ASN A 307 12.94 9.05 20.53
C ASN A 307 11.69 8.18 20.67
N VAL A 308 10.99 7.87 19.57
CA VAL A 308 9.87 6.92 19.57
C VAL A 308 10.30 5.59 20.19
N LEU A 309 11.38 4.96 19.71
CA LEU A 309 11.88 3.71 20.27
C LEU A 309 12.23 3.80 21.77
N LYS A 310 12.82 4.90 22.19
CA LYS A 310 13.13 5.15 23.60
C LYS A 310 11.86 5.24 24.45
N LEU A 311 10.81 5.89 23.94
CA LEU A 311 9.50 5.95 24.59
C LEU A 311 8.84 4.56 24.65
N THR A 312 8.77 3.86 23.51
CA THR A 312 8.13 2.54 23.37
C THR A 312 8.71 1.50 24.33
N TYR A 313 10.03 1.43 24.44
CA TYR A 313 10.69 0.40 25.24
C TYR A 313 11.06 0.87 26.64
N GLY A 314 10.94 2.17 26.96
CA GLY A 314 11.15 2.70 28.31
C GLY A 314 12.45 2.22 28.95
N SER A 315 12.35 1.55 30.11
CA SER A 315 13.50 0.98 30.82
C SER A 315 14.26 -0.06 30.02
N ASN A 316 13.57 -0.82 29.15
CA ASN A 316 14.18 -1.83 28.30
C ASN A 316 15.08 -1.23 27.21
N HIS A 317 14.93 0.06 26.88
CA HIS A 317 15.79 0.72 25.91
C HIS A 317 17.24 0.86 26.40
N ARG A 318 17.44 1.11 27.70
CA ARG A 318 18.77 1.27 28.28
C ARG A 318 19.52 -0.06 28.22
N GLY A 319 20.68 -0.07 27.55
CA GLY A 319 21.49 -1.28 27.35
C GLY A 319 21.12 -2.08 26.09
N ASN A 320 19.95 -1.84 25.48
CA ASN A 320 19.48 -2.57 24.30
C ASN A 320 19.25 -1.69 23.05
N ALA A 321 19.53 -0.38 23.14
CA ALA A 321 19.21 0.61 22.11
C ALA A 321 19.65 0.21 20.68
N ALA A 322 20.86 -0.37 20.52
CA ALA A 322 21.36 -0.79 19.21
C ALA A 322 20.59 -1.99 18.65
N ALA A 323 20.28 -2.98 19.49
CA ALA A 323 19.51 -4.16 19.08
C ALA A 323 18.05 -3.80 18.77
N ILE A 324 17.44 -2.91 19.56
CA ILE A 324 16.11 -2.35 19.30
C ILE A 324 16.07 -1.61 17.96
N ALA A 325 17.06 -0.74 17.72
CA ALA A 325 17.18 -0.02 16.45
C ALA A 325 17.31 -0.98 15.26
N GLN A 326 18.12 -2.03 15.40
CA GLN A 326 18.31 -3.03 14.35
C GLN A 326 17.04 -3.85 14.08
N SER A 327 16.29 -4.24 15.12
CA SER A 327 15.02 -4.98 14.97
C SER A 327 13.89 -4.11 14.39
N ALA A 328 13.96 -2.79 14.56
CA ALA A 328 12.93 -1.87 14.11
C ALA A 328 13.19 -1.29 12.70
N LEU A 329 14.43 -1.25 12.22
CA LEU A 329 14.77 -0.61 10.96
C LEU A 329 14.71 -1.58 9.76
N LEU A 330 13.64 -1.47 8.96
CA LEU A 330 13.51 -2.25 7.72
C LEU A 330 14.49 -1.78 6.64
N GLY A 331 14.96 -0.53 6.71
CA GLY A 331 16.02 0.00 5.85
C GLY A 331 15.56 0.28 4.40
N ALA A 332 14.28 0.52 4.16
CA ALA A 332 13.71 0.82 2.84
C ALA A 332 12.52 1.78 2.98
N TYR A 333 12.37 2.74 2.07
CA TYR A 333 11.24 3.68 2.06
C TYR A 333 9.91 3.02 1.67
N GLY A 334 8.83 3.80 1.72
CA GLY A 334 7.45 3.35 1.56
C GLY A 334 7.18 2.54 0.29
N LYS A 335 7.51 3.04 -0.91
CA LYS A 335 7.20 2.35 -2.19
C LYS A 335 7.68 0.90 -2.25
N PRO A 336 9.00 0.60 -2.14
CA PRO A 336 9.47 -0.78 -2.24
C PRO A 336 8.95 -1.65 -1.08
N THR A 337 8.79 -1.07 0.12
CA THR A 337 8.25 -1.79 1.29
C THR A 337 6.81 -2.22 1.08
N LEU A 338 5.95 -1.32 0.63
CA LEU A 338 4.52 -1.58 0.45
C LEU A 338 4.27 -2.50 -0.75
N LEU A 339 5.03 -2.37 -1.84
CA LEU A 339 5.00 -3.32 -2.96
C LEU A 339 5.41 -4.73 -2.51
N ALA A 340 6.51 -4.85 -1.77
CA ALA A 340 6.96 -6.12 -1.22
C ALA A 340 5.93 -6.73 -0.26
N LEU A 341 5.27 -5.92 0.57
CA LEU A 341 4.20 -6.40 1.46
C LEU A 341 3.02 -6.94 0.67
N VAL A 342 2.54 -6.24 -0.36
CA VAL A 342 1.44 -6.74 -1.22
C VAL A 342 1.82 -8.09 -1.84
N LEU A 343 3.00 -8.20 -2.46
CA LEU A 343 3.45 -9.45 -3.09
C LEU A 343 3.60 -10.58 -2.06
N SER A 344 4.28 -10.31 -0.94
CA SER A 344 4.48 -11.30 0.12
C SER A 344 3.15 -11.76 0.71
N SER A 345 2.23 -10.84 0.99
CA SER A 345 0.94 -11.15 1.59
C SER A 345 0.06 -12.00 0.69
N LEU A 346 -0.04 -11.67 -0.61
CA LEU A 346 -0.80 -12.48 -1.57
C LEU A 346 -0.22 -13.90 -1.68
N THR A 347 1.11 -14.01 -1.75
CA THR A 347 1.81 -15.30 -1.80
C THR A 347 1.65 -16.12 -0.52
N ASP A 348 1.70 -15.50 0.66
CA ASP A 348 1.50 -16.17 1.94
C ASP A 348 0.06 -16.68 2.09
N LYS A 349 -0.93 -15.88 1.67
CA LYS A 349 -2.34 -16.31 1.65
C LYS A 349 -2.52 -17.55 0.78
N LEU A 350 -2.00 -17.52 -0.44
CA LEU A 350 -2.10 -18.66 -1.35
C LEU A 350 -1.30 -19.87 -0.84
N SER A 351 -0.13 -19.66 -0.25
CA SER A 351 0.70 -20.73 0.36
C SER A 351 -0.03 -21.44 1.50
N PHE A 352 -0.71 -20.67 2.37
CA PHE A 352 -1.57 -21.21 3.42
C PHE A 352 -2.74 -22.01 2.84
N LEU A 353 -3.36 -21.52 1.77
CA LEU A 353 -4.49 -22.18 1.13
C LEU A 353 -4.10 -23.45 0.38
N ILE A 354 -2.89 -23.50 -0.21
CA ILE A 354 -2.32 -24.72 -0.79
C ILE A 354 -2.22 -25.79 0.29
N GLU A 355 -1.62 -25.46 1.44
CA GLU A 355 -1.47 -26.39 2.56
C GLU A 355 -2.84 -26.84 3.09
N HIS A 356 -3.75 -25.90 3.32
CA HIS A 356 -5.10 -26.17 3.82
C HIS A 356 -5.92 -27.03 2.84
N GLY A 357 -5.76 -26.81 1.53
CA GLY A 357 -6.54 -27.46 0.48
C GLY A 357 -5.97 -28.80 -0.01
N THR A 358 -4.66 -28.99 0.06
CA THR A 358 -3.97 -30.17 -0.50
C THR A 358 -3.25 -31.04 0.54
N GLY A 359 -3.04 -30.53 1.76
CA GLY A 359 -2.28 -31.23 2.81
C GLY A 359 -2.89 -32.56 3.31
N THR A 360 -4.16 -32.83 3.01
CA THR A 360 -4.79 -34.13 3.30
C THR A 360 -4.55 -35.17 2.20
N ALA A 361 -4.33 -34.73 0.96
CA ALA A 361 -4.11 -35.61 -0.19
C ALA A 361 -2.62 -35.94 -0.33
N TRP A 362 -1.76 -34.95 -0.08
CA TRP A 362 -0.32 -35.04 -0.28
C TRP A 362 0.47 -34.83 1.01
N GLY A 363 1.66 -35.43 1.08
CA GLY A 363 2.57 -35.24 2.22
C GLY A 363 3.20 -33.85 2.28
N SER A 364 3.73 -33.48 3.44
CA SER A 364 4.33 -32.16 3.71
C SER A 364 5.45 -31.77 2.73
N ALA A 365 6.21 -32.74 2.21
CA ALA A 365 7.26 -32.48 1.22
C ALA A 365 6.71 -31.94 -0.11
N ALA A 366 5.61 -32.50 -0.61
CA ALA A 366 4.99 -32.06 -1.86
C ALA A 366 4.33 -30.69 -1.71
N VAL A 367 3.66 -30.44 -0.57
CA VAL A 367 3.10 -29.12 -0.23
C VAL A 367 4.20 -28.06 -0.18
N LYS A 368 5.32 -28.38 0.48
CA LYS A 368 6.46 -27.46 0.56
C LYS A 368 7.06 -27.15 -0.82
N GLN A 369 7.15 -28.14 -1.71
CA GLN A 369 7.61 -27.92 -3.08
C GLN A 369 6.70 -26.93 -3.82
N LEU A 370 5.38 -27.10 -3.74
CA LEU A 370 4.41 -26.18 -4.35
C LEU A 370 4.53 -24.76 -3.78
N GLN A 371 4.74 -24.62 -2.47
CA GLN A 371 4.97 -23.32 -1.83
C GLN A 371 6.27 -22.68 -2.35
N THR A 372 7.35 -23.45 -2.50
CA THR A 372 8.61 -22.97 -3.11
C THR A 372 8.43 -22.55 -4.57
N ASP A 373 7.66 -23.30 -5.35
CA ASP A 373 7.38 -22.96 -6.75
C ASP A 373 6.54 -21.67 -6.86
N LEU A 374 5.58 -21.47 -5.94
CA LEU A 374 4.81 -20.22 -5.83
C LEU A 374 5.67 -19.02 -5.42
N LEU A 375 6.60 -19.20 -4.48
CA LEU A 375 7.58 -18.18 -4.11
C LEU A 375 8.47 -17.80 -5.32
N SER A 376 8.85 -18.77 -6.13
CA SER A 376 9.62 -18.53 -7.37
C SER A 376 8.85 -17.64 -8.35
N LEU A 377 7.53 -17.83 -8.46
CA LEU A 377 6.67 -16.91 -9.24
C LEU A 377 6.66 -15.50 -8.65
N ARG A 378 6.49 -15.37 -7.32
CA ARG A 378 6.52 -14.07 -6.62
C ARG A 378 7.83 -13.33 -6.90
N ASP A 379 8.96 -14.02 -6.82
CA ASP A 379 10.29 -13.41 -7.01
C ASP A 379 10.53 -12.99 -8.45
N SER A 380 10.01 -13.77 -9.41
CA SER A 380 9.99 -13.39 -10.81
C SER A 380 9.11 -12.16 -11.06
N VAL A 381 7.95 -12.05 -10.43
CA VAL A 381 7.12 -10.83 -10.52
C VAL A 381 7.84 -9.64 -9.88
N ALA A 382 8.44 -9.82 -8.71
CA ALA A 382 9.18 -8.78 -8.00
C ALA A 382 10.39 -8.27 -8.78
N SER A 383 11.03 -9.11 -9.62
CA SER A 383 12.15 -8.68 -10.48
C SER A 383 11.73 -7.65 -11.53
N HIS A 384 10.44 -7.52 -11.81
CA HIS A 384 9.88 -6.55 -12.76
C HIS A 384 9.30 -5.31 -12.08
N ALA A 385 9.39 -5.21 -10.75
CA ALA A 385 8.88 -4.06 -10.00
C ALA A 385 9.82 -2.85 -10.07
N ASP A 386 11.09 -3.09 -10.39
CA ASP A 386 12.12 -2.07 -10.55
C ASP A 386 12.76 -2.18 -11.95
N PRO A 387 13.22 -1.07 -12.54
CA PRO A 387 13.84 -1.08 -13.86
C PRO A 387 15.24 -1.71 -13.84
N ASP A 388 15.64 -2.41 -14.92
CA ASP A 388 16.94 -3.11 -15.03
C ASP A 388 18.15 -2.21 -14.73
N ASN A 389 18.08 -0.93 -15.10
CA ASN A 389 19.12 0.07 -14.86
C ASN A 389 18.81 0.95 -13.62
N HIS A 390 18.18 0.36 -12.59
CA HIS A 390 17.72 1.03 -11.37
C HIS A 390 18.74 2.04 -10.81
N GLU A 391 20.01 1.65 -10.64
CA GLU A 391 21.02 2.54 -10.04
C GLU A 391 21.37 3.77 -10.90
N ALA A 392 21.16 3.72 -12.20
CA ALA A 392 21.50 4.79 -13.14
C ALA A 392 20.34 5.77 -13.42
N LEU A 393 19.11 5.43 -13.03
CA LEU A 393 17.94 6.26 -13.28
C LEU A 393 17.74 7.33 -12.20
N GLU A 394 17.18 8.46 -12.62
CA GLU A 394 16.65 9.48 -11.71
C GLU A 394 15.43 8.97 -10.96
N TYR A 395 15.20 9.51 -9.76
CA TYR A 395 14.11 9.09 -8.88
C TYR A 395 12.72 9.16 -9.55
N SER A 396 12.45 10.21 -10.33
CA SER A 396 11.16 10.40 -11.00
C SER A 396 10.86 9.30 -12.03
N ALA A 397 11.88 8.82 -12.75
CA ALA A 397 11.74 7.71 -13.69
C ALA A 397 11.45 6.39 -12.97
N LYS A 398 12.11 6.14 -11.84
CA LYS A 398 11.84 4.97 -10.99
C LYS A 398 10.41 4.99 -10.45
N ALA A 399 9.98 6.14 -9.93
CA ALA A 399 8.64 6.33 -9.41
C ALA A 399 7.58 6.09 -10.50
N GLN A 400 7.81 6.58 -11.72
CA GLN A 400 6.90 6.34 -12.84
C GLN A 400 6.83 4.86 -13.22
N PHE A 401 7.98 4.19 -13.31
CA PHE A 401 8.05 2.75 -13.59
C PHE A 401 7.27 1.93 -12.54
N GLN A 402 7.44 2.25 -11.25
CA GLN A 402 6.72 1.57 -10.17
C GLN A 402 5.20 1.81 -10.21
N ARG A 403 4.74 2.99 -10.67
CA ARG A 403 3.30 3.25 -10.89
C ARG A 403 2.74 2.37 -12.00
N GLU A 404 3.44 2.27 -13.12
CA GLU A 404 3.05 1.41 -14.24
C GLU A 404 3.02 -0.07 -13.84
N PHE A 405 4.04 -0.51 -13.09
CA PHE A 405 4.08 -1.84 -12.51
C PHE A 405 2.87 -2.11 -11.61
N LEU A 406 2.57 -1.23 -10.65
CA LEU A 406 1.46 -1.44 -9.73
C LEU A 406 0.11 -1.42 -10.45
N ALA A 407 -0.10 -0.50 -11.39
CA ALA A 407 -1.32 -0.46 -12.20
C ALA A 407 -1.53 -1.79 -12.95
N ARG A 408 -0.45 -2.34 -13.54
CA ARG A 408 -0.49 -3.64 -14.20
C ARG A 408 -0.75 -4.78 -13.21
N LEU A 409 -0.13 -4.76 -12.04
CA LEU A 409 -0.36 -5.75 -10.99
C LEU A 409 -1.84 -5.76 -10.55
N ILE A 410 -2.42 -4.59 -10.28
CA ILE A 410 -3.84 -4.45 -9.91
C ILE A 410 -4.73 -5.00 -11.02
N SER A 411 -4.48 -4.61 -12.28
CA SER A 411 -5.24 -5.06 -13.44
C SER A 411 -5.21 -6.58 -13.61
N VAL A 412 -4.03 -7.20 -13.49
CA VAL A 412 -3.85 -8.65 -13.63
C VAL A 412 -4.50 -9.41 -12.48
N VAL A 413 -4.31 -8.96 -11.23
CA VAL A 413 -4.92 -9.61 -10.06
C VAL A 413 -6.44 -9.51 -10.11
N ASN A 414 -6.98 -8.33 -10.44
CA ASN A 414 -8.42 -8.15 -10.63
C ASN A 414 -8.95 -9.07 -11.75
N SER A 415 -8.29 -9.08 -12.91
CA SER A 415 -8.67 -9.95 -14.03
C SER A 415 -8.65 -11.43 -13.63
N ALA A 416 -7.59 -11.88 -12.96
CA ALA A 416 -7.47 -13.25 -12.47
C ALA A 416 -8.63 -13.61 -11.55
N LEU A 417 -8.93 -12.78 -10.56
CA LEU A 417 -9.93 -13.07 -9.54
C LEU A 417 -11.36 -12.93 -10.05
N THR A 418 -11.63 -11.95 -10.93
CA THR A 418 -12.92 -11.77 -11.58
C THR A 418 -13.24 -12.97 -12.47
N VAL A 419 -12.32 -13.37 -13.35
CA VAL A 419 -12.50 -14.55 -14.21
C VAL A 419 -12.65 -15.81 -13.36
N PHE A 420 -11.81 -15.95 -12.32
CA PHE A 420 -11.89 -17.09 -11.42
C PHE A 420 -13.26 -17.23 -10.76
N ARG A 421 -13.79 -16.14 -10.18
CA ARG A 421 -15.05 -16.17 -9.43
C ARG A 421 -16.29 -16.23 -10.32
N THR A 422 -16.27 -15.51 -11.43
CA THR A 422 -17.48 -15.26 -12.22
C THR A 422 -17.52 -16.02 -13.53
N GLY A 423 -16.36 -16.46 -14.03
CA GLY A 423 -16.22 -16.95 -15.39
C GLY A 423 -16.43 -15.86 -16.44
N ARG A 424 -16.22 -14.60 -16.08
CA ARG A 424 -16.42 -13.44 -16.96
C ARG A 424 -15.17 -12.60 -17.02
N MET A 425 -14.92 -12.00 -18.17
CA MET A 425 -13.85 -10.99 -18.27
C MET A 425 -14.31 -9.68 -17.61
N PRO A 426 -13.43 -9.01 -16.85
CA PRO A 426 -13.75 -7.67 -16.35
C PRO A 426 -14.01 -6.72 -17.51
N SER A 427 -14.95 -5.78 -17.34
CA SER A 427 -15.15 -4.72 -18.32
C SER A 427 -14.02 -3.70 -18.25
N ALA A 428 -13.56 -3.20 -19.40
CA ALA A 428 -12.57 -2.12 -19.48
C ALA A 428 -12.97 -0.95 -18.57
N GLY A 429 -12.02 -0.43 -17.80
CA GLY A 429 -12.23 0.68 -16.86
C GLY A 429 -12.98 0.34 -15.55
N ASN A 430 -13.46 -0.88 -15.33
CA ASN A 430 -13.99 -1.31 -14.01
C ASN A 430 -12.85 -1.81 -13.11
N GLY A 431 -12.02 -0.86 -12.64
CA GLY A 431 -10.82 -1.08 -11.81
C GLY A 431 -11.07 -1.54 -10.37
N HIS A 432 -12.08 -2.37 -10.14
CA HIS A 432 -12.46 -2.84 -8.81
C HIS A 432 -11.52 -3.94 -8.34
N TYR A 433 -10.84 -3.74 -7.22
CA TYR A 433 -10.03 -4.76 -6.59
C TYR A 433 -10.89 -5.62 -5.65
N GLU A 434 -11.02 -6.90 -5.98
CA GLU A 434 -11.65 -7.87 -5.10
C GLU A 434 -10.59 -8.73 -4.37
N PRO A 435 -10.46 -8.63 -3.03
CA PRO A 435 -9.37 -9.29 -2.29
C PRO A 435 -9.49 -10.82 -2.32
N LEU A 436 -8.38 -11.55 -2.18
CA LEU A 436 -8.39 -13.00 -1.95
C LEU A 436 -9.24 -13.34 -0.72
N SER A 437 -9.05 -12.59 0.37
CA SER A 437 -9.89 -12.66 1.57
C SER A 437 -9.98 -11.30 2.26
N ASP A 438 -11.14 -10.97 2.83
CA ASP A 438 -11.42 -9.71 3.55
C ASP A 438 -10.85 -9.66 5.00
N ARG A 439 -9.99 -10.62 5.33
CA ARG A 439 -9.39 -10.85 6.66
C ARG A 439 -8.15 -11.74 6.52
N PRO A 440 -7.31 -11.85 7.56
CA PRO A 440 -6.18 -12.78 7.57
C PRO A 440 -6.62 -14.20 7.21
N VAL A 441 -5.84 -14.90 6.39
CA VAL A 441 -6.28 -16.15 5.75
C VAL A 441 -6.62 -17.25 6.76
N ASN A 442 -5.89 -17.30 7.89
CA ASN A 442 -6.16 -18.20 9.00
C ASN A 442 -7.53 -17.98 9.65
N GLN A 443 -8.11 -16.78 9.54
CA GLN A 443 -9.46 -16.47 9.96
C GLN A 443 -10.47 -16.72 8.83
N ALA A 444 -10.10 -16.42 7.58
CA ALA A 444 -10.97 -16.56 6.41
C ALA A 444 -11.44 -17.99 6.20
N VAL A 445 -10.57 -18.98 6.39
CA VAL A 445 -10.89 -20.42 6.23
C VAL A 445 -11.96 -20.94 7.20
N HIS A 446 -12.25 -20.22 8.28
CA HIS A 446 -13.33 -20.57 9.21
C HIS A 446 -14.71 -20.08 8.74
N SER A 447 -14.78 -19.23 7.72
CA SER A 447 -16.04 -18.79 7.11
C SER A 447 -16.59 -19.87 6.18
N ALA A 448 -17.87 -20.22 6.33
CA ALA A 448 -18.52 -21.24 5.51
C ALA A 448 -18.61 -20.84 4.03
N ASP A 449 -18.71 -19.54 3.73
CA ASP A 449 -18.84 -19.02 2.37
C ASP A 449 -17.48 -18.79 1.68
N PHE A 450 -16.37 -18.97 2.40
CA PHE A 450 -15.05 -18.76 1.84
C PHE A 450 -14.58 -20.01 1.05
N PRO A 451 -14.30 -19.89 -0.27
CA PRO A 451 -13.97 -21.03 -1.11
C PRO A 451 -12.51 -21.45 -0.97
N SER A 452 -12.13 -21.88 0.24
CA SER A 452 -10.73 -22.17 0.63
C SER A 452 -10.08 -23.22 -0.28
N LYS A 453 -10.80 -24.29 -0.62
CA LYS A 453 -10.31 -25.36 -1.51
C LYS A 453 -10.02 -24.84 -2.91
N GLN A 454 -10.94 -24.06 -3.49
CA GLN A 454 -10.76 -23.54 -4.84
C GLN A 454 -9.60 -22.54 -4.90
N PHE A 455 -9.46 -21.65 -3.92
CA PHE A 455 -8.29 -20.76 -3.86
C PHE A 455 -6.97 -21.51 -3.60
N GLY A 456 -6.98 -22.56 -2.78
CA GLY A 456 -5.80 -23.43 -2.61
C GLY A 456 -5.36 -24.03 -3.94
N ARG A 457 -6.31 -24.49 -4.75
CA ARG A 457 -6.05 -25.05 -6.10
C ARG A 457 -5.66 -23.99 -7.13
N LEU A 458 -6.15 -22.76 -7.02
CA LEU A 458 -5.61 -21.63 -7.76
C LEU A 458 -4.13 -21.42 -7.41
N GLY A 459 -3.79 -21.46 -6.12
CA GLY A 459 -2.40 -21.40 -5.65
C GLY A 459 -1.54 -22.51 -6.25
N VAL A 460 -2.05 -23.75 -6.32
CA VAL A 460 -1.35 -24.86 -7.01
C VAL A 460 -1.10 -24.54 -8.48
N ALA A 461 -2.10 -24.06 -9.22
CA ALA A 461 -1.93 -23.72 -10.63
C ALA A 461 -0.85 -22.63 -10.84
N LEU A 462 -0.85 -21.60 -9.99
CA LEU A 462 0.17 -20.56 -10.00
C LEU A 462 1.57 -21.10 -9.64
N ALA A 463 1.65 -22.04 -8.69
CA ALA A 463 2.90 -22.74 -8.37
C ALA A 463 3.45 -23.51 -9.58
N LEU A 464 2.60 -24.23 -10.33
CA LEU A 464 3.03 -24.95 -11.53
C LEU A 464 3.57 -24.00 -12.61
N ILE A 465 2.96 -22.82 -12.78
CA ILE A 465 3.48 -21.77 -13.66
C ILE A 465 4.84 -21.27 -13.16
N GLY A 466 4.97 -20.99 -11.87
CA GLY A 466 6.21 -20.58 -11.22
C GLY A 466 7.35 -21.58 -11.43
N ARG A 467 7.04 -22.87 -11.32
CA ARG A 467 7.99 -23.95 -11.57
C ARG A 467 8.54 -23.92 -12.99
N GLY A 468 7.69 -23.75 -14.00
CA GLY A 468 8.16 -23.71 -15.38
C GLY A 468 8.91 -22.44 -15.75
N LEU A 469 8.63 -21.32 -15.09
CA LEU A 469 9.48 -20.12 -15.17
C LEU A 469 10.87 -20.40 -14.60
N ALA A 470 10.95 -20.98 -13.40
CA ALA A 470 12.22 -21.30 -12.75
C ALA A 470 13.07 -22.31 -13.54
N LEU A 471 12.43 -23.26 -14.22
CA LEU A 471 13.08 -24.24 -15.09
C LEU A 471 13.36 -23.73 -16.52
N GLY A 472 12.91 -22.52 -16.86
CA GLY A 472 13.09 -21.94 -18.20
C GLY A 472 12.30 -22.66 -19.30
N HIS A 473 11.21 -23.33 -18.94
CA HIS A 473 10.35 -24.02 -19.92
C HIS A 473 9.46 -23.03 -20.70
N TRP A 474 9.11 -21.90 -20.07
CA TRP A 474 8.38 -20.79 -20.69
C TRP A 474 8.77 -19.47 -20.05
N SER A 475 8.42 -18.37 -20.70
CA SER A 475 8.25 -17.06 -20.05
C SER A 475 6.76 -16.80 -19.78
N ALA A 476 6.47 -15.93 -18.81
CA ALA A 476 5.12 -15.52 -18.47
C ALA A 476 4.94 -14.04 -18.79
N VAL A 477 3.92 -13.72 -19.57
CA VAL A 477 3.53 -12.35 -19.88
C VAL A 477 2.18 -12.08 -19.22
N PRO A 478 2.07 -11.06 -18.35
CA PRO A 478 0.79 -10.72 -17.73
C PRO A 478 -0.21 -10.31 -18.79
N GLY A 479 -1.46 -10.78 -18.64
CA GLY A 479 -2.58 -10.33 -19.46
C GLY A 479 -2.84 -8.83 -19.32
N ASP A 480 -3.69 -8.32 -20.19
CA ASP A 480 -4.12 -6.93 -20.20
C ASP A 480 -5.64 -6.87 -20.01
N GLY A 481 -6.09 -6.12 -19.00
CA GLY A 481 -7.51 -5.90 -18.74
C GLY A 481 -8.23 -5.17 -19.89
N GLU A 482 -7.48 -4.43 -20.71
CA GLU A 482 -7.99 -3.75 -21.90
C GLU A 482 -8.05 -4.68 -23.14
N GLU A 483 -7.33 -5.82 -23.11
CA GLU A 483 -7.37 -6.84 -24.15
C GLU A 483 -7.77 -8.22 -23.57
N PRO A 484 -9.06 -8.41 -23.21
CA PRO A 484 -9.52 -9.62 -22.52
C PRO A 484 -9.22 -10.94 -23.25
N GLY A 485 -9.14 -10.88 -24.59
CA GLY A 485 -8.80 -12.02 -25.43
C GLY A 485 -7.38 -12.56 -25.22
N ASN A 486 -6.51 -11.87 -24.49
CA ASN A 486 -5.15 -12.32 -24.17
C ASN A 486 -5.07 -13.25 -22.95
N GLY A 487 -6.18 -13.53 -22.27
CA GLY A 487 -6.18 -14.30 -21.04
C GLY A 487 -5.58 -13.55 -19.85
N VAL A 488 -5.54 -14.23 -18.70
CA VAL A 488 -5.03 -13.65 -17.44
C VAL A 488 -3.50 -13.60 -17.45
N VAL A 489 -2.89 -14.64 -18.02
CA VAL A 489 -1.44 -14.74 -18.23
C VAL A 489 -1.19 -15.52 -19.52
N ARG A 490 -0.14 -15.15 -20.24
CA ARG A 490 0.33 -15.87 -21.41
C ARG A 490 1.62 -16.61 -21.09
N LEU A 491 1.68 -17.89 -21.43
CA LEU A 491 2.87 -18.73 -21.29
C LEU A 491 3.49 -18.90 -22.67
N VAL A 492 4.69 -18.35 -22.84
CA VAL A 492 5.34 -18.22 -24.14
C VAL A 492 6.56 -19.12 -24.20
N THR A 493 6.64 -19.92 -25.27
CA THR A 493 7.82 -20.69 -25.66
C THR A 493 8.23 -20.29 -27.08
N GLY A 494 9.33 -20.86 -27.60
CA GLY A 494 9.71 -20.62 -28.99
C GLY A 494 8.71 -21.16 -30.03
N GLN A 495 7.73 -21.97 -29.62
CA GLN A 495 6.78 -22.64 -30.51
C GLN A 495 5.31 -22.37 -30.17
N ARG A 496 5.02 -21.77 -29.00
CA ARG A 496 3.66 -21.67 -28.48
C ARG A 496 3.47 -20.41 -27.64
N ASP A 497 2.26 -19.86 -27.69
CA ASP A 497 1.87 -18.64 -26.99
C ASP A 497 0.51 -18.85 -26.34
N ALA A 498 0.49 -19.66 -25.27
CA ALA A 498 -0.77 -20.12 -24.70
C ALA A 498 -1.35 -19.08 -23.73
N ARG A 499 -2.58 -18.67 -23.97
CA ARG A 499 -3.37 -17.81 -23.09
C ARG A 499 -4.06 -18.64 -22.02
N VAL A 500 -3.80 -18.30 -20.76
CA VAL A 500 -4.28 -19.06 -19.62
C VAL A 500 -5.42 -18.34 -18.94
N PHE A 501 -6.49 -19.07 -18.67
CA PHE A 501 -7.64 -18.61 -17.89
C PHE A 501 -7.82 -19.50 -16.66
N PHE A 502 -8.01 -18.89 -15.49
CA PHE A 502 -8.31 -19.61 -14.25
C PHE A 502 -9.79 -19.49 -13.95
N VAL A 503 -10.48 -20.61 -13.74
CA VAL A 503 -11.90 -20.65 -13.42
C VAL A 503 -12.14 -21.53 -12.19
N LYS A 504 -13.03 -21.09 -11.31
CA LYS A 504 -13.30 -21.76 -10.04
C LYS A 504 -13.83 -23.19 -10.22
N ASP A 505 -14.76 -23.36 -11.14
CA ASP A 505 -15.51 -24.61 -11.36
C ASP A 505 -16.08 -24.71 -12.79
N ALA A 506 -16.71 -25.84 -13.11
CA ALA A 506 -17.33 -26.10 -14.41
C ALA A 506 -18.40 -25.07 -14.81
N THR A 507 -19.10 -24.45 -13.84
CA THR A 507 -20.10 -23.42 -14.10
C THR A 507 -19.43 -22.15 -14.59
N THR A 508 -18.36 -21.72 -13.91
CA THR A 508 -17.55 -20.58 -14.34
C THR A 508 -16.83 -20.83 -15.66
N SER A 509 -16.34 -22.06 -15.91
CA SER A 509 -15.78 -22.44 -17.22
C SER A 509 -16.81 -22.28 -18.35
N THR A 510 -18.03 -22.78 -18.14
CA THR A 510 -19.10 -22.67 -19.15
C THR A 510 -19.46 -21.21 -19.42
N LYS A 511 -19.46 -20.35 -18.40
CA LYS A 511 -19.73 -18.91 -18.58
C LYS A 511 -18.65 -18.24 -19.43
N LEU A 512 -17.38 -18.57 -19.19
CA LEU A 512 -16.26 -18.01 -19.95
C LEU A 512 -16.36 -18.35 -21.44
N GLU A 513 -16.72 -19.59 -21.76
CA GLU A 513 -16.95 -20.03 -23.15
C GLU A 513 -18.14 -19.31 -23.80
N LEU A 514 -19.22 -19.12 -23.04
CA LEU A 514 -20.40 -18.39 -23.54
C LEU A 514 -20.13 -16.90 -23.79
N GLU A 515 -19.16 -16.29 -23.10
CA GLU A 515 -18.73 -14.91 -23.38
C GLU A 515 -17.92 -14.78 -24.68
N SER A 516 -17.57 -15.90 -25.33
CA SER A 516 -16.78 -15.90 -26.57
C SER A 516 -15.47 -15.14 -26.44
N SER A 517 -14.85 -15.20 -25.25
CA SER A 517 -13.54 -14.58 -24.97
C SER A 517 -12.39 -15.21 -25.78
N PHE A 518 -12.61 -16.41 -26.32
CA PHE A 518 -11.75 -17.12 -27.26
C PHE A 518 -12.58 -18.04 -28.18
N ASP A 519 -11.97 -18.55 -29.25
CA ASP A 519 -12.60 -19.50 -30.18
C ASP A 519 -12.50 -20.94 -29.62
N ASP A 520 -13.58 -21.73 -29.72
CA ASP A 520 -13.62 -23.15 -29.31
C ASP A 520 -12.61 -24.04 -30.09
N SER A 521 -12.07 -23.54 -31.20
CA SER A 521 -11.05 -24.20 -32.02
C SER A 521 -9.62 -23.70 -31.74
N ASP A 522 -9.45 -22.84 -30.75
CA ASP A 522 -8.17 -22.17 -30.48
C ASP A 522 -7.22 -23.06 -29.68
N GLU A 523 -6.16 -23.53 -30.34
CA GLU A 523 -5.14 -24.39 -29.75
C GLU A 523 -4.24 -23.64 -28.75
N ASP A 524 -4.18 -22.30 -28.82
CA ASP A 524 -3.34 -21.45 -27.98
C ASP A 524 -4.09 -20.94 -26.74
N VAL A 525 -5.06 -21.73 -26.26
CA VAL A 525 -5.81 -21.46 -25.03
C VAL A 525 -5.64 -22.62 -24.04
N LEU A 526 -5.42 -22.30 -22.77
CA LEU A 526 -5.42 -23.23 -21.66
C LEU A 526 -6.41 -22.77 -20.59
N ILE A 527 -7.45 -23.58 -20.34
CA ILE A 527 -8.41 -23.35 -19.27
C ILE A 527 -8.02 -24.20 -18.07
N VAL A 528 -7.68 -23.54 -16.97
CA VAL A 528 -7.36 -24.18 -15.69
C VAL A 528 -8.58 -24.11 -14.78
N VAL A 529 -9.19 -25.26 -14.52
CA VAL A 529 -10.39 -25.39 -13.68
C VAL A 529 -9.96 -25.86 -12.30
N ALA A 530 -10.26 -25.07 -11.27
CA ALA A 530 -9.86 -25.40 -9.90
C ALA A 530 -10.62 -26.60 -9.32
N ASP A 531 -11.93 -26.72 -9.55
CA ASP A 531 -12.74 -27.85 -9.07
C ASP A 531 -12.91 -28.98 -10.10
N GLU A 532 -13.46 -30.11 -9.68
CA GLU A 532 -13.78 -31.21 -10.59
C GLU A 532 -14.79 -30.78 -11.65
N GLU A 533 -14.51 -31.11 -12.91
CA GLU A 533 -15.50 -31.01 -13.98
C GLU A 533 -16.30 -32.32 -14.04
N PRO A 534 -17.65 -32.25 -14.06
CA PRO A 534 -18.43 -33.44 -14.30
C PRO A 534 -18.05 -34.02 -15.67
N PRO A 535 -18.07 -35.36 -15.84
CA PRO A 535 -17.78 -35.99 -17.12
C PRO A 535 -18.65 -35.34 -18.19
N ARG A 536 -18.03 -34.85 -19.28
CA ARG A 536 -18.78 -34.28 -20.39
C ARG A 536 -19.79 -35.32 -20.85
N PHE A 537 -21.08 -35.07 -20.64
CA PHE A 537 -22.11 -35.86 -21.30
C PHE A 537 -21.87 -35.70 -22.79
N THR A 538 -21.55 -36.81 -23.46
CA THR A 538 -21.49 -36.89 -24.90
C THR A 538 -22.86 -36.48 -25.43
N ARG A 539 -23.00 -35.20 -25.82
CA ARG A 539 -24.14 -34.78 -26.62
C ARG A 539 -24.13 -35.67 -27.86
N SER A 540 -25.29 -36.23 -28.18
CA SER A 540 -25.54 -37.10 -29.33
C SER A 540 -24.74 -36.64 -30.56
N PRO A 541 -24.19 -37.58 -31.36
CA PRO A 541 -23.22 -37.27 -32.40
C PRO A 541 -23.72 -36.12 -33.27
N LYS A 542 -23.07 -34.95 -33.19
CA LYS A 542 -23.30 -33.86 -34.14
C LYS A 542 -22.91 -34.38 -35.54
N PRO A 543 -23.64 -34.01 -36.62
CA PRO A 543 -23.35 -34.49 -37.96
C PRO A 543 -21.92 -34.16 -38.37
N ARG A 544 -21.30 -35.09 -39.09
CA ARG A 544 -19.89 -35.15 -39.51
C ARG A 544 -19.34 -33.99 -40.36
N PHE A 545 -20.11 -32.94 -40.63
CA PHE A 545 -19.67 -31.83 -41.48
C PHE A 545 -19.15 -30.67 -40.63
N GLY A 546 -17.83 -30.43 -40.68
CA GLY A 546 -17.17 -29.28 -40.06
C GLY A 546 -16.09 -29.59 -39.03
N ARG A 547 -15.81 -30.85 -38.70
CA ARG A 547 -14.65 -31.20 -37.87
C ARG A 547 -13.39 -31.20 -38.75
N ASP A 548 -12.60 -30.15 -38.65
CA ASP A 548 -11.32 -29.94 -39.32
C ASP A 548 -10.14 -30.70 -38.67
N GLY A 549 -10.39 -31.38 -37.54
CA GLY A 549 -9.42 -32.27 -36.88
C GLY A 549 -8.37 -31.54 -36.06
N LYS A 550 -8.52 -30.22 -35.90
CA LYS A 550 -7.65 -29.40 -35.05
C LYS A 550 -8.00 -29.62 -33.57
N PRO A 551 -7.01 -29.82 -32.68
CA PRO A 551 -7.26 -29.76 -31.24
C PRO A 551 -7.93 -28.43 -30.86
N GLY A 552 -8.80 -28.44 -29.87
CA GLY A 552 -9.36 -27.20 -29.30
C GLY A 552 -8.55 -26.74 -28.09
N PRO A 553 -9.09 -25.82 -27.28
CA PRO A 553 -8.46 -25.35 -26.05
C PRO A 553 -7.99 -26.49 -25.14
N GLY A 554 -6.75 -26.37 -24.66
CA GLY A 554 -6.21 -27.21 -23.60
C GLY A 554 -7.01 -27.04 -22.32
N ARG A 555 -7.17 -28.13 -21.55
CA ARG A 555 -7.89 -28.11 -20.27
C ARG A 555 -7.13 -28.85 -19.20
N PHE A 556 -6.97 -28.21 -18.04
CA PHE A 556 -6.33 -28.78 -16.87
C PHE A 556 -7.27 -28.69 -15.66
N ASN A 557 -7.60 -29.83 -15.06
CA ASN A 557 -8.44 -29.90 -13.88
C ASN A 557 -7.58 -30.11 -12.64
N VAL A 558 -7.42 -29.07 -11.82
CA VAL A 558 -6.49 -29.12 -10.68
C VAL A 558 -6.92 -30.18 -9.66
N ALA A 559 -8.22 -30.30 -9.37
CA ALA A 559 -8.73 -31.25 -8.38
C ALA A 559 -8.49 -32.71 -8.80
N SER A 560 -8.89 -33.07 -10.01
CA SER A 560 -8.69 -34.43 -10.54
C SER A 560 -7.22 -34.74 -10.72
N SER A 561 -6.43 -33.80 -11.26
CA SER A 561 -4.99 -34.03 -11.45
C SER A 561 -4.24 -34.21 -10.13
N ILE A 562 -4.61 -33.51 -9.05
CA ILE A 562 -4.04 -33.77 -7.70
C ILE A 562 -4.39 -35.19 -7.21
N ALA A 563 -5.60 -35.67 -7.48
CA ALA A 563 -6.04 -37.01 -7.08
C ALA A 563 -5.37 -38.13 -7.89
N ASP A 564 -5.09 -37.86 -9.17
CA ASP A 564 -4.55 -38.84 -10.13
C ASP A 564 -3.01 -38.90 -10.14
N THR A 565 -2.34 -37.94 -9.51
CA THR A 565 -0.87 -37.86 -9.51
C THR A 565 -0.29 -38.17 -8.13
N ALA A 566 0.90 -38.80 -8.12
CA ALA A 566 1.56 -39.23 -6.89
C ALA A 566 2.54 -38.19 -6.33
N SER A 567 2.88 -37.17 -7.13
CA SER A 567 3.89 -36.18 -6.78
C SER A 567 3.65 -34.82 -7.48
N ALA A 568 4.30 -33.77 -6.96
CA ALA A 568 4.30 -32.46 -7.60
C ALA A 568 4.97 -32.48 -9.00
N ASP A 569 5.90 -33.41 -9.23
CA ASP A 569 6.56 -33.60 -10.53
C ASP A 569 5.59 -34.17 -11.55
N ASP A 570 4.85 -35.22 -11.18
CA ASP A 570 3.82 -35.81 -12.04
C ASP A 570 2.69 -34.80 -12.33
N LEU A 571 2.29 -33.99 -11.35
CA LEU A 571 1.31 -32.93 -11.54
C LEU A 571 1.80 -31.86 -12.52
N TYR A 572 3.08 -31.49 -12.41
CA TYR A 572 3.70 -30.53 -13.31
C TYR A 572 3.76 -31.04 -14.75
N GLU A 573 4.17 -32.30 -14.95
CA GLU A 573 4.16 -32.92 -16.28
C GLU A 573 2.73 -33.05 -16.85
N ALA A 574 1.73 -33.37 -16.02
CA ALA A 574 0.33 -33.37 -16.44
C ALA A 574 -0.15 -31.97 -16.88
N PHE A 575 0.25 -30.91 -16.16
CA PHE A 575 -0.05 -29.53 -16.52
C PHE A 575 0.59 -29.15 -17.86
N ARG A 576 1.85 -29.52 -18.08
CA ARG A 576 2.55 -29.31 -19.35
C ARG A 576 1.87 -29.99 -20.52
N LEU A 577 1.50 -31.25 -20.35
CA LEU A 577 0.80 -32.03 -21.38
C LEU A 577 -0.56 -31.40 -21.73
N ALA A 578 -1.32 -30.96 -20.72
CA ALA A 578 -2.60 -30.27 -20.92
C ALA A 578 -2.43 -28.91 -21.63
N GLY A 579 -1.33 -28.21 -21.34
CA GLY A 579 -0.98 -26.93 -21.94
C GLY A 579 -0.25 -27.04 -23.29
N GLY A 580 0.18 -28.23 -23.70
CA GLY A 580 0.89 -28.48 -24.97
C GLY A 580 2.35 -27.99 -24.99
N PHE A 581 3.10 -28.12 -23.89
CA PHE A 581 4.48 -27.62 -23.70
C PHE A 581 5.57 -28.69 -23.57
#